data_AF-A0A2Z7CMU0-F1
#
_entry.id   AF-A0A2Z7CMU0-F1
#
_cell.length_a   1.000
_cell.length_b   1.000
_cell.length_c   1.000
_cell.angle_alpha   90.00
_cell.angle_beta   90.00
_cell.angle_gamma   90.00
#
_symmetry.space_group_name_H-M   'P 1'
#
loop_
_entity.id
_entity.type
_entity.pdbx_description
1 polymer ?
#
loop_
_entity_poly.entity_id
_entity_poly.type
_entity_poly.pdbx_seq_one_letter_code
_entity_poly.pdbx_strand_id
1 'polypeptide(L)'
;DVSTRWNSTYKLLLSTFEYKELLCGFFGQVVQSSSLYLFSNQWNICCEILKVFSDATDQLSGVYYPTCHLVVTHLCNVACIFCEHLNSNEPPLIECIISMKTKWEKYFLNIPEIFLCAIVLDPRLKLDGLGELLTLYFDSLNPITDTCHSSSIILSSVRHSLTEIYTEYNAKYGSQVATQTQHTTSSIITSRLTKAQNLIRDRTKRPRGSSSSNLELENYLTTTFDFSTTDDEDTFDILRWWAQKKQVYPILSLMAKEILAYPVSTVAVEQAFSM
;
A
#
# COMPACT_ATOMS: atom_id res chain seq x y z
N ASP A 1 10.37 -20.13 23.94
CA ASP A 1 10.16 -19.10 22.91
C ASP A 1 9.97 -19.79 21.57
N VAL A 2 8.95 -19.44 20.78
CA VAL A 2 8.77 -20.04 19.45
C VAL A 2 9.73 -19.31 18.52
N SER A 3 10.68 -20.04 17.91
CA SER A 3 11.84 -19.50 17.18
C SER A 3 11.54 -18.62 15.96
N THR A 4 10.27 -18.37 15.64
CA THR A 4 9.82 -17.80 14.37
C THR A 4 9.01 -16.51 14.47
N ARG A 5 8.82 -15.91 15.64
CA ARG A 5 8.00 -14.68 15.78
C ARG A 5 8.80 -13.49 16.29
N TRP A 6 9.32 -12.69 15.36
CA TRP A 6 9.89 -11.35 15.58
C TRP A 6 9.08 -10.46 16.54
N ASN A 7 7.75 -10.53 16.53
CA ASN A 7 6.85 -9.78 17.42
C ASN A 7 6.98 -10.22 18.88
N SER A 8 7.31 -11.48 19.15
CA SER A 8 7.53 -11.95 20.53
C SER A 8 8.86 -11.44 21.05
N THR A 9 9.91 -11.48 20.22
CA THR A 9 11.21 -10.88 20.51
C THR A 9 11.10 -9.38 20.73
N TYR A 10 10.34 -8.67 19.89
CA TYR A 10 10.09 -7.23 20.05
C TYR A 10 9.40 -6.91 21.37
N LYS A 11 8.31 -7.62 21.71
CA LYS A 11 7.59 -7.46 22.98
C LYS A 11 8.48 -7.75 24.19
N LEU A 12 9.32 -8.79 24.10
CA LEU A 12 10.30 -9.10 25.14
C LEU A 12 11.29 -7.95 25.34
N LEU A 13 11.92 -7.47 24.27
CA LEU A 13 12.87 -6.36 24.34
C LEU A 13 12.20 -5.09 24.87
N LEU A 14 10.99 -4.77 24.42
CA LEU A 14 10.25 -3.62 24.91
C LEU A 14 9.94 -3.73 26.41
N SER A 15 9.49 -4.89 26.88
CA SER A 15 9.18 -5.13 28.30
C SER A 15 10.41 -5.09 29.22
N THR A 16 11.58 -5.39 28.66
CA THR A 16 12.85 -5.43 29.41
C THR A 16 13.69 -4.15 29.22
N PHE A 17 13.26 -3.24 28.35
CA PHE A 17 14.02 -2.06 27.95
C PHE A 17 14.33 -1.12 29.12
N GLU A 18 13.38 -0.93 30.05
CA GLU A 18 13.59 -0.11 31.26
C GLU A 18 14.70 -0.66 32.16
N TYR A 19 14.94 -1.96 32.10
CA TYR A 19 15.96 -2.66 32.89
C TYR A 19 17.27 -2.85 32.12
N LYS A 20 17.42 -2.29 30.91
CA LYS A 20 18.56 -2.58 30.02
C LYS A 20 19.93 -2.33 30.67
N GLU A 21 20.08 -1.26 31.45
CA GLU A 21 21.34 -0.94 32.14
C GLU A 21 21.67 -1.97 33.22
N LEU A 22 20.66 -2.41 33.99
CA LEU A 22 20.82 -3.45 35.00
C LEU A 22 21.15 -4.80 34.36
N LEU A 23 20.47 -5.14 33.27
CA LEU A 23 20.72 -6.37 32.51
C LEU A 23 22.13 -6.35 31.88
N CYS A 24 22.54 -5.24 31.26
CA CYS A 24 23.89 -5.08 30.73
C CYS A 24 24.95 -5.22 31.84
N GLY A 25 24.74 -4.60 33.00
CA GLY A 25 25.64 -4.71 34.14
C GLY A 25 25.73 -6.14 34.70
N PHE A 26 24.59 -6.81 34.86
CA PHE A 26 24.52 -8.19 35.34
C PHE A 26 25.20 -9.16 34.37
N PHE A 27 24.84 -9.11 33.08
CA PHE A 27 25.43 -10.00 32.08
C PHE A 27 26.90 -9.68 31.80
N GLY A 28 27.30 -8.42 31.84
CA GLY A 28 28.71 -8.03 31.72
C GLY A 28 29.60 -8.60 32.85
N GLN A 29 29.03 -8.81 34.05
CA GLN A 29 29.73 -9.43 35.17
C GLN A 29 29.73 -10.97 35.13
N VAL A 30 28.60 -11.57 34.75
CA VAL A 30 28.37 -13.02 34.81
C VAL A 30 28.84 -13.75 33.53
N VAL A 31 28.77 -13.06 32.40
CA VAL A 31 28.94 -13.63 31.05
C VAL A 31 30.08 -12.91 30.35
N GLN A 32 31.29 -13.01 30.92
CA GLN A 32 32.49 -12.37 30.37
C GLN A 32 32.93 -12.93 29.00
N SER A 33 32.30 -14.00 28.50
CA SER A 33 32.80 -14.79 27.37
C SER A 33 31.74 -15.22 26.36
N SER A 34 30.57 -14.58 26.32
CA SER A 34 29.54 -14.96 25.35
C SER A 34 29.08 -13.81 24.47
N SER A 35 28.99 -14.09 23.17
CA SER A 35 28.30 -13.32 22.13
C SER A 35 26.77 -13.25 22.32
N LEU A 36 26.28 -13.44 23.54
CA LEU A 36 24.87 -13.69 23.85
C LEU A 36 24.15 -12.50 24.50
N TYR A 37 24.82 -11.37 24.77
CA TYR A 37 24.19 -10.20 25.38
C TYR A 37 24.39 -8.93 24.55
N LEU A 38 23.36 -8.08 24.54
CA LEU A 38 23.33 -6.81 23.83
C LEU A 38 23.91 -5.70 24.72
N PHE A 39 24.74 -4.83 24.15
CA PHE A 39 25.17 -3.58 24.78
C PHE A 39 24.08 -2.51 24.68
N SER A 40 24.05 -1.53 25.61
CA SER A 40 22.95 -0.55 25.74
C SER A 40 22.59 0.18 24.43
N ASN A 41 23.55 0.44 23.54
CA ASN A 41 23.30 1.01 22.22
C ASN A 41 22.66 0.01 21.24
N GLN A 42 23.07 -1.25 21.28
CA GLN A 42 22.50 -2.32 20.45
C GLN A 42 21.04 -2.60 20.80
N TRP A 43 20.64 -2.41 22.07
CA TRP A 43 19.23 -2.49 22.48
C TRP A 43 18.34 -1.52 21.69
N ASN A 44 18.77 -0.27 21.52
CA ASN A 44 17.99 0.74 20.81
C ASN A 44 17.80 0.32 19.34
N ILE A 45 18.89 -0.03 18.67
CA ILE A 45 18.86 -0.42 17.25
C ILE A 45 18.01 -1.68 17.03
N CYS A 46 18.15 -2.69 17.90
CA CYS A 46 17.30 -3.88 17.83
C CYS A 46 15.81 -3.54 18.00
N CYS A 47 15.47 -2.62 18.91
CA CYS A 47 14.09 -2.19 19.10
C CYS A 47 13.57 -1.42 17.88
N GLU A 48 14.36 -0.53 17.29
CA GLU A 48 13.99 0.25 16.11
C GLU A 48 13.73 -0.66 14.89
N ILE A 49 14.65 -1.59 14.61
CA ILE A 49 14.48 -2.57 13.52
C ILE A 49 13.23 -3.42 13.74
N LEU A 50 13.08 -4.01 14.93
CA LEU A 50 11.97 -4.92 15.22
C LEU A 50 10.62 -4.20 15.27
N LYS A 51 10.60 -2.92 15.66
CA LYS A 51 9.40 -2.09 15.65
C LYS A 51 8.80 -2.00 14.25
N VAL A 52 9.61 -1.75 13.21
CA VAL A 52 9.10 -1.63 11.83
C VAL A 52 8.39 -2.91 11.38
N PHE A 53 8.90 -4.08 11.76
CA PHE A 53 8.24 -5.37 11.47
C PHE A 53 6.96 -5.58 12.27
N SER A 54 6.95 -5.16 13.54
CA SER A 54 5.75 -5.22 14.39
C SER A 54 4.66 -4.30 13.82
N ASP A 55 4.99 -3.05 13.52
CA ASP A 55 4.08 -2.06 12.95
C ASP A 55 3.50 -2.55 11.62
N ALA A 56 4.35 -3.10 10.72
CA ALA A 56 3.90 -3.70 9.47
C ALA A 56 2.97 -4.90 9.70
N THR A 57 3.29 -5.78 10.65
CA THR A 57 2.44 -6.95 10.96
C THR A 57 1.08 -6.51 11.48
N ASP A 58 1.06 -5.54 12.41
CA ASP A 58 -0.17 -5.06 13.02
C ASP A 58 -1.05 -4.35 12.00
N GLN A 59 -0.47 -3.47 11.17
CA GLN A 59 -1.20 -2.73 10.14
C GLN A 59 -1.69 -3.63 8.99
N LEU A 60 -0.89 -4.60 8.54
CA LEU A 60 -1.28 -5.50 7.45
C LEU A 60 -2.17 -6.66 7.89
N SER A 61 -2.34 -6.87 9.20
CA SER A 61 -3.28 -7.84 9.76
C SER A 61 -4.67 -7.23 10.05
N GLY A 62 -4.87 -5.95 9.73
CA GLY A 62 -6.17 -5.28 9.86
C GLY A 62 -7.27 -5.92 9.03
N VAL A 63 -8.50 -5.90 9.56
CA VAL A 63 -9.69 -6.49 8.91
C VAL A 63 -10.78 -5.48 8.59
N TYR A 64 -10.69 -4.28 9.13
CA TYR A 64 -11.71 -3.23 9.01
C TYR A 64 -11.34 -2.12 8.01
N TYR A 65 -10.19 -2.25 7.34
CA TYR A 65 -9.73 -1.36 6.30
C TYR A 65 -8.93 -2.13 5.25
N PRO A 66 -8.82 -1.63 4.01
CA PRO A 66 -7.99 -2.24 2.97
C PRO A 66 -6.52 -2.29 3.37
N THR A 67 -5.92 -3.48 3.39
CA THR A 67 -4.49 -3.63 3.68
C THR A 67 -3.64 -3.70 2.42
N CYS A 68 -4.23 -4.09 1.28
CA CYS A 68 -3.53 -4.35 0.01
C CYS A 68 -2.66 -3.17 -0.45
N HIS A 69 -3.22 -1.96 -0.41
CA HIS A 69 -2.53 -0.72 -0.80
C HIS A 69 -1.47 -0.25 0.21
N LEU A 70 -1.36 -0.82 1.41
CA LEU A 70 -0.38 -0.40 2.41
C LEU A 70 0.95 -1.17 2.30
N VAL A 71 0.96 -2.29 1.57
CA VAL A 71 2.09 -3.24 1.55
C VAL A 71 3.37 -2.54 1.11
N VAL A 72 3.35 -1.82 -0.02
CA VAL A 72 4.55 -1.22 -0.60
C VAL A 72 5.18 -0.19 0.35
N THR A 73 4.36 0.61 1.03
CA THR A 73 4.83 1.56 2.04
C THR A 73 5.53 0.86 3.21
N HIS A 74 4.97 -0.23 3.72
CA HIS A 74 5.62 -1.02 4.77
C HIS A 74 6.90 -1.72 4.28
N LEU A 75 6.95 -2.14 3.01
CA LEU A 75 8.19 -2.66 2.42
C LEU A 75 9.29 -1.59 2.36
N CYS A 76 8.92 -0.34 2.00
CA CYS A 76 9.84 0.79 2.03
C CYS A 76 10.40 1.04 3.43
N ASN A 77 9.53 1.09 4.44
CA ASN A 77 9.96 1.32 5.83
C ASN A 77 10.98 0.28 6.30
N VAL A 78 10.78 -0.99 5.96
CA VAL A 78 11.74 -2.07 6.26
C VAL A 78 13.05 -1.90 5.49
N ALA A 79 12.99 -1.54 4.21
CA ALA A 79 14.21 -1.29 3.43
C ALA A 79 15.01 -0.11 4.00
N CYS A 80 14.33 0.98 4.37
CA CYS A 80 14.94 2.16 4.96
C CYS A 80 15.62 1.85 6.30
N ILE A 81 14.97 1.08 7.19
CA ILE A 81 15.57 0.76 8.50
C ILE A 81 16.82 -0.12 8.36
N PHE A 82 16.88 -0.98 7.35
CA PHE A 82 18.11 -1.68 7.01
C PHE A 82 19.19 -0.71 6.54
N CYS A 83 18.88 0.19 5.60
CA CYS A 83 19.84 1.17 5.09
C CYS A 83 20.41 2.07 6.20
N GLU A 84 19.55 2.54 7.11
CA GLU A 84 19.93 3.40 8.23
C GLU A 84 20.96 2.73 9.14
N HIS A 85 20.70 1.48 9.54
CA HIS A 85 21.56 0.80 10.52
C HIS A 85 22.71 -0.01 9.92
N LEU A 86 22.72 -0.29 8.61
CA LEU A 86 23.89 -0.86 7.93
C LEU A 86 25.08 0.10 7.92
N ASN A 87 24.83 1.41 8.06
CA ASN A 87 25.85 2.45 8.18
C ASN A 87 26.28 2.72 9.64
N SER A 88 25.83 1.90 10.60
CA SER A 88 26.19 2.06 12.01
C SER A 88 27.65 1.65 12.30
N ASN A 89 28.21 2.04 13.44
CA ASN A 89 29.56 1.66 13.87
C ASN A 89 29.57 0.36 14.72
N GLU A 90 28.61 -0.55 14.53
CA GLU A 90 28.39 -1.75 15.35
C GLU A 90 28.55 -3.06 14.56
N PRO A 91 29.78 -3.59 14.39
CA PRO A 91 30.05 -4.72 13.49
C PRO A 91 29.21 -5.99 13.74
N PRO A 92 29.01 -6.46 14.99
CA PRO A 92 28.20 -7.66 15.24
C PRO A 92 26.73 -7.49 14.83
N LEU A 93 26.21 -6.27 14.94
CA LEU A 93 24.83 -5.99 14.58
C LEU A 93 24.66 -5.85 13.07
N ILE A 94 25.66 -5.30 12.38
CA ILE A 94 25.71 -5.24 10.92
C ILE A 94 25.58 -6.65 10.33
N GLU A 95 26.30 -7.65 10.84
CA GLU A 95 26.18 -9.03 10.35
C GLU A 95 24.74 -9.58 10.49
N CYS A 96 24.08 -9.28 11.61
CA CYS A 96 22.68 -9.64 11.84
C CYS A 96 21.74 -8.93 10.84
N ILE A 97 21.92 -7.63 10.65
CA ILE A 97 21.14 -6.82 9.72
C ILE A 97 21.32 -7.32 8.28
N ILE A 98 22.55 -7.64 7.87
CA ILE A 98 22.84 -8.24 6.56
C ILE A 98 22.07 -9.56 6.41
N SER A 99 22.10 -10.43 7.42
CA SER A 99 21.35 -11.70 7.39
C SER A 99 19.83 -11.48 7.26
N MET A 100 19.30 -10.50 7.99
CA MET A 100 17.88 -10.12 7.91
C MET A 100 17.52 -9.56 6.54
N LYS A 101 18.33 -8.64 6.01
CA LYS A 101 18.17 -8.05 4.66
C LYS A 101 18.23 -9.12 3.57
N THR A 102 19.20 -10.03 3.61
CA THR A 102 19.31 -11.11 2.60
C THR A 102 18.06 -12.01 2.61
N LYS A 103 17.53 -12.35 3.80
CA LYS A 103 16.27 -13.08 3.88
C LYS A 103 15.11 -12.25 3.35
N TRP A 104 15.05 -10.97 3.69
CA TRP A 104 14.01 -10.06 3.22
C TRP A 104 13.98 -9.97 1.69
N GLU A 105 15.12 -9.71 1.05
CA GLU A 105 15.25 -9.64 -0.41
C GLU A 105 14.79 -10.93 -1.08
N LYS A 106 15.10 -12.10 -0.50
CA LYS A 106 14.65 -13.39 -1.03
C LYS A 106 13.13 -13.47 -1.17
N TYR A 107 12.36 -12.86 -0.27
CA TYR A 107 10.89 -12.95 -0.26
C TYR A 107 10.21 -11.73 -0.88
N PHE A 108 10.79 -10.54 -0.74
CA PHE A 108 10.11 -9.27 -1.04
C PHE A 108 10.81 -8.41 -2.09
N LEU A 109 11.93 -8.86 -2.69
CA LEU A 109 12.54 -8.13 -3.81
C LEU A 109 11.59 -8.04 -5.01
N ASN A 110 10.90 -9.14 -5.31
CA ASN A 110 9.86 -9.20 -6.34
C ASN A 110 8.50 -8.95 -5.69
N ILE A 111 8.06 -7.69 -5.71
CA ILE A 111 6.77 -7.30 -5.13
C ILE A 111 5.65 -7.86 -6.02
N PRO A 112 4.67 -8.61 -5.47
CA PRO A 112 3.52 -9.06 -6.22
C PRO A 112 2.76 -7.89 -6.86
N GLU A 113 2.46 -8.02 -8.15
CA GLU A 113 1.89 -6.93 -8.96
C GLU A 113 0.55 -6.41 -8.43
N ILE A 114 -0.24 -7.26 -7.78
CA ILE A 114 -1.51 -6.87 -7.16
C ILE A 114 -1.34 -5.73 -6.12
N PHE A 115 -0.24 -5.75 -5.34
CA PHE A 115 0.05 -4.70 -4.37
C PHE A 115 0.45 -3.39 -5.05
N LEU A 116 1.14 -3.48 -6.18
CA LEU A 116 1.51 -2.32 -6.99
C LEU A 116 0.27 -1.70 -7.64
N CYS A 117 -0.62 -2.52 -8.19
CA CYS A 117 -1.92 -2.08 -8.70
C CYS A 117 -2.76 -1.40 -7.61
N ALA A 118 -2.77 -1.95 -6.40
CA ALA A 118 -3.50 -1.37 -5.27
C ALA A 118 -3.01 0.03 -4.88
N ILE A 119 -1.68 0.27 -4.89
CA ILE A 119 -1.11 1.62 -4.70
C ILE A 119 -1.60 2.59 -5.76
N VAL A 120 -1.61 2.18 -7.03
CA VAL A 120 -2.04 3.07 -8.13
C VAL A 120 -3.53 3.43 -7.99
N LEU A 121 -4.32 2.57 -7.36
CA LEU A 121 -5.74 2.80 -7.04
C LEU A 121 -5.94 3.63 -5.77
N ASP A 122 -4.88 3.93 -5.02
CA ASP A 122 -4.91 5.03 -4.05
C ASP A 122 -4.82 6.35 -4.82
N PRO A 123 -5.86 7.19 -4.76
CA PRO A 123 -5.89 8.42 -5.51
C PRO A 123 -4.83 9.43 -5.04
N ARG A 124 -4.30 9.30 -3.82
CA ARG A 124 -3.22 10.15 -3.29
C ARG A 124 -1.85 9.82 -3.89
N LEU A 125 -1.65 8.58 -4.32
CA LEU A 125 -0.35 8.07 -4.78
C LEU A 125 -0.29 7.91 -6.30
N LYS A 126 -1.20 7.10 -6.87
CA LYS A 126 -1.22 6.78 -8.31
C LYS A 126 0.14 6.25 -8.81
N LEU A 127 0.41 6.43 -10.11
CA LEU A 127 1.66 6.00 -10.73
C LEU A 127 2.87 6.80 -10.24
N ASP A 128 2.69 8.09 -9.97
CA ASP A 128 3.79 8.96 -9.52
C ASP A 128 4.27 8.54 -8.13
N GLY A 129 3.36 8.40 -7.17
CA GLY A 129 3.67 7.90 -5.82
C GLY A 129 4.19 6.47 -5.83
N LEU A 130 3.69 5.59 -6.71
CA LEU A 130 4.30 4.27 -6.88
C LEU A 130 5.76 4.37 -7.35
N GLY A 131 6.06 5.27 -8.29
CA GLY A 131 7.42 5.49 -8.78
C GLY A 131 8.37 5.99 -7.70
N GLU A 132 7.90 6.92 -6.86
CA GLU A 132 8.66 7.42 -5.70
C GLU A 132 8.92 6.30 -4.68
N LEU A 133 7.90 5.50 -4.35
CA LEU A 133 8.04 4.38 -3.42
C LEU A 133 8.98 3.28 -3.95
N LEU A 134 8.90 2.94 -5.24
CA LEU A 134 9.80 1.96 -5.85
C LEU A 134 11.25 2.44 -5.85
N THR A 135 11.47 3.72 -6.18
CA THR A 135 12.79 4.34 -6.10
C THR A 135 13.33 4.25 -4.68
N LEU A 136 12.55 4.69 -3.69
CA LEU A 136 12.93 4.62 -2.27
C LEU A 136 13.26 3.19 -1.83
N TYR A 137 12.45 2.21 -2.23
CA TYR A 137 12.62 0.80 -1.86
C TYR A 137 13.92 0.22 -2.41
N PHE A 138 14.15 0.35 -3.72
CA PHE A 138 15.33 -0.23 -4.35
C PHE A 138 16.62 0.51 -3.98
N ASP A 139 16.57 1.85 -3.83
CA ASP A 139 17.73 2.63 -3.38
C ASP A 139 18.13 2.26 -1.95
N SER A 140 17.14 2.06 -1.07
CA SER A 140 17.39 1.65 0.32
C SER A 140 17.94 0.22 0.40
N LEU A 141 17.57 -0.67 -0.52
CA LEU A 141 18.14 -2.01 -0.57
C LEU A 141 19.54 -2.03 -1.20
N ASN A 142 19.76 -1.33 -2.31
CA ASN A 142 21.03 -1.34 -3.04
C ASN A 142 21.34 0.04 -3.64
N PRO A 143 22.02 0.94 -2.91
CA PRO A 143 22.28 2.33 -3.32
C PRO A 143 23.15 2.50 -4.57
N ILE A 144 23.74 1.41 -5.08
CA ILE A 144 24.77 1.43 -6.14
C ILE A 144 24.16 1.09 -7.51
N THR A 145 22.95 0.52 -7.56
CA THR A 145 22.30 0.13 -8.82
C THR A 145 21.51 1.27 -9.44
N ASP A 146 21.46 1.34 -10.78
CA ASP A 146 20.58 2.27 -11.50
C ASP A 146 19.11 1.79 -11.37
N THR A 147 18.48 2.17 -10.26
CA THR A 147 17.12 1.79 -9.85
C THR A 147 16.03 2.43 -10.70
N CYS A 148 16.36 3.52 -11.40
CA CYS A 148 15.45 4.26 -12.26
C CYS A 148 14.92 3.38 -13.41
N HIS A 149 15.82 2.62 -14.05
CA HIS A 149 15.42 1.74 -15.15
C HIS A 149 14.48 0.63 -14.68
N SER A 150 14.79 -0.04 -13.57
CA SER A 150 13.94 -1.08 -12.99
C SER A 150 12.55 -0.57 -12.60
N SER A 151 12.48 0.60 -11.96
CA SER A 151 11.20 1.22 -11.56
C SER A 151 10.34 1.58 -12.77
N SER A 152 10.93 2.13 -13.84
CA SER A 152 10.20 2.48 -15.07
C SER A 152 9.56 1.27 -15.76
N ILE A 153 10.25 0.12 -15.78
CA ILE A 153 9.73 -1.14 -16.35
C ILE A 153 8.54 -1.62 -15.51
N ILE A 154 8.68 -1.62 -14.18
CA ILE A 154 7.61 -2.03 -13.27
C ILE A 154 6.38 -1.13 -13.45
N LEU A 155 6.56 0.20 -13.52
CA LEU A 155 5.46 1.15 -13.74
C LEU A 155 4.74 0.87 -15.07
N SER A 156 5.48 0.56 -16.14
CA SER A 156 4.89 0.23 -17.43
C SER A 156 4.09 -1.08 -17.40
N SER A 157 4.60 -2.11 -16.68
CA SER A 157 3.88 -3.37 -16.44
C SER A 157 2.60 -3.13 -15.66
N VAL A 158 2.66 -2.44 -14.53
CA VAL A 158 1.50 -2.15 -13.68
C VAL A 158 0.43 -1.38 -14.45
N ARG A 159 0.84 -0.38 -15.25
CA ARG A 159 -0.09 0.37 -16.11
C ARG A 159 -0.76 -0.54 -17.15
N HIS A 160 0.01 -1.45 -17.76
CA HIS A 160 -0.52 -2.42 -18.70
C HIS A 160 -1.53 -3.35 -18.02
N SER A 161 -1.18 -3.95 -16.88
CA SER A 161 -2.04 -4.85 -16.11
C SER A 161 -3.34 -4.15 -15.66
N LEU A 162 -3.27 -2.91 -15.17
CA LEU A 162 -4.48 -2.13 -14.85
C LEU A 162 -5.36 -1.89 -16.08
N THR A 163 -4.75 -1.68 -17.24
CA THR A 163 -5.48 -1.50 -18.49
C THR A 163 -6.17 -2.79 -18.89
N GLU A 164 -5.50 -3.94 -18.82
CA GLU A 164 -6.09 -5.24 -19.13
C GLU A 164 -7.26 -5.55 -18.18
N ILE A 165 -7.05 -5.44 -16.87
CA ILE A 165 -8.12 -5.66 -15.88
C ILE A 165 -9.30 -4.72 -16.15
N TYR A 166 -9.04 -3.44 -16.42
CA TYR A 166 -10.10 -2.48 -16.75
C TYR A 166 -10.88 -2.92 -18.00
N THR A 167 -10.20 -3.38 -19.05
CA THR A 167 -10.88 -3.83 -20.28
C THR A 167 -11.81 -5.01 -20.03
N GLU A 168 -11.42 -5.97 -19.18
CA GLU A 168 -12.27 -7.09 -18.77
C GLU A 168 -13.50 -6.62 -17.98
N TYR A 169 -13.29 -5.71 -17.03
CA TYR A 169 -14.38 -5.12 -16.25
C TYR A 169 -15.35 -4.33 -17.11
N ASN A 170 -14.83 -3.54 -18.05
CA ASN A 170 -15.65 -2.77 -18.98
C ASN A 170 -16.46 -3.69 -19.90
N ALA A 171 -15.87 -4.79 -20.38
CA ALA A 171 -16.59 -5.81 -21.15
C ALA A 171 -17.72 -6.47 -20.35
N LYS A 172 -17.49 -6.72 -19.06
CA LYS A 172 -18.46 -7.39 -18.17
C LYS A 172 -19.59 -6.47 -17.68
N TYR A 173 -19.27 -5.23 -17.32
CA TYR A 173 -20.20 -4.32 -16.61
C TYR A 173 -20.57 -3.06 -17.40
N GLY A 174 -19.87 -2.73 -18.49
CA GLY A 174 -20.07 -1.49 -19.26
C GLY A 174 -21.52 -1.26 -19.72
N SER A 175 -22.18 -2.31 -20.21
CA SER A 175 -23.58 -2.23 -20.66
C SER A 175 -24.58 -2.00 -19.50
N GLN A 176 -24.30 -2.54 -18.31
CA GLN A 176 -25.16 -2.43 -17.13
C GLN A 176 -25.06 -1.02 -16.51
N VAL A 177 -23.85 -0.48 -16.46
CA VAL A 177 -23.59 0.89 -15.99
C VAL A 177 -24.30 1.91 -16.88
N ALA A 178 -24.25 1.72 -18.21
CA ALA A 178 -24.89 2.61 -19.18
C ALA A 178 -26.43 2.65 -19.05
N THR A 179 -27.04 1.56 -18.57
CA THR A 179 -28.50 1.51 -18.34
C THR A 179 -28.88 2.17 -17.01
N GLN A 180 -28.08 2.02 -15.95
CA GLN A 180 -28.35 2.67 -14.66
C GLN A 180 -28.31 4.20 -14.73
N THR A 181 -27.46 4.79 -15.58
CA THR A 181 -27.41 6.25 -15.77
C THR A 181 -28.68 6.82 -16.41
N GLN A 182 -29.49 5.99 -17.09
CA GLN A 182 -30.74 6.44 -17.70
C GLN A 182 -31.92 6.45 -16.72
N HIS A 183 -31.86 5.66 -15.63
CA HIS A 183 -33.00 5.51 -14.70
C HIS A 183 -33.06 6.56 -13.59
N THR A 184 -32.01 7.34 -13.34
CA THR A 184 -32.00 8.39 -12.29
C THR A 184 -32.62 9.73 -12.70
N THR A 185 -33.19 9.84 -13.90
CA THR A 185 -33.97 11.04 -14.32
C THR A 185 -35.38 10.65 -14.77
N SER A 186 -36.15 10.08 -13.85
CA SER A 186 -37.61 9.93 -14.01
C SER A 186 -38.38 10.68 -12.93
N SER A 187 -37.92 11.88 -12.53
CA SER A 187 -38.81 12.87 -11.94
C SER A 187 -39.40 13.69 -13.06
N ILE A 188 -40.64 13.35 -13.44
CA ILE A 188 -41.49 14.13 -14.34
C ILE A 188 -41.75 15.48 -13.65
N ILE A 189 -40.89 16.46 -13.89
CA ILE A 189 -41.23 17.87 -13.74
C ILE A 189 -41.37 18.38 -15.16
N THR A 190 -42.63 18.52 -15.61
CA THR A 190 -42.98 19.17 -16.87
C THR A 190 -42.68 20.67 -16.77
N SER A 191 -41.40 21.06 -16.81
CA SER A 191 -41.02 22.44 -17.09
C SER A 191 -40.91 22.62 -18.60
N ARG A 192 -41.57 23.66 -19.12
CA ARG A 192 -41.51 24.05 -20.54
C ARG A 192 -40.11 24.57 -20.85
N LEU A 193 -39.18 23.67 -21.14
CA LEU A 193 -37.83 24.01 -21.59
C LEU A 193 -37.90 24.73 -22.94
N THR A 194 -37.11 25.79 -23.08
CA THR A 194 -36.97 26.56 -24.32
C THR A 194 -36.31 25.73 -25.43
N LYS A 195 -36.49 26.10 -26.71
CA LYS A 195 -35.90 25.38 -27.86
C LYS A 195 -34.38 25.22 -27.73
N ALA A 196 -33.67 26.20 -27.18
CA ALA A 196 -32.23 26.14 -26.94
C ALA A 196 -31.86 25.07 -25.90
N GLN A 197 -32.63 24.97 -24.81
CA GLN A 197 -32.42 23.95 -23.77
C GLN A 197 -32.73 22.54 -24.27
N ASN A 198 -33.74 22.37 -25.14
CA ASN A 198 -34.01 21.09 -25.80
C ASN A 198 -32.88 20.66 -26.73
N LEU A 199 -32.27 21.61 -27.45
CA LEU A 199 -31.14 21.34 -28.36
C LEU A 199 -29.86 20.93 -27.60
N ILE A 200 -29.65 21.50 -26.41
CA ILE A 200 -28.55 21.11 -25.49
C ILE A 200 -28.81 19.71 -24.92
N ARG A 201 -30.06 19.42 -24.50
CA ARG A 201 -30.47 18.10 -24.00
C ARG A 201 -30.35 17.01 -25.08
N ASP A 202 -30.71 17.32 -26.31
CA ASP A 202 -30.60 16.39 -27.44
C ASP A 202 -29.15 16.19 -27.88
N ARG A 203 -28.24 17.14 -27.59
CA ARG A 203 -26.78 16.91 -27.69
C ARG A 203 -26.25 15.99 -26.60
N THR A 204 -26.78 16.04 -25.38
CA THR A 204 -26.35 15.19 -24.25
C THR A 204 -26.95 13.78 -24.30
N LYS A 205 -28.10 13.60 -24.97
CA LYS A 205 -28.75 12.29 -25.17
C LYS A 205 -28.21 11.47 -26.34
N ARG A 206 -27.36 12.04 -27.19
CA ARG A 206 -26.68 11.21 -28.20
C ARG A 206 -25.80 10.20 -27.45
N PRO A 207 -25.92 8.89 -27.71
CA PRO A 207 -24.95 7.95 -27.18
C PRO A 207 -23.60 8.45 -27.67
N ARG A 208 -22.72 8.82 -26.74
CA ARG A 208 -21.32 9.09 -27.08
C ARG A 208 -20.79 7.79 -27.66
N GLY A 209 -20.76 7.73 -29.00
CA GLY A 209 -20.14 6.64 -29.72
C GLY A 209 -18.71 6.49 -29.23
N SER A 210 -18.32 5.25 -28.95
CA SER A 210 -16.96 4.73 -29.04
C SER A 210 -15.86 5.77 -28.80
N SER A 211 -15.68 6.18 -27.55
CA SER A 211 -14.59 7.08 -27.15
C SER A 211 -13.71 6.31 -26.18
N SER A 212 -12.60 5.76 -26.72
CA SER A 212 -11.56 4.92 -26.10
C SER A 212 -12.02 3.98 -24.98
N SER A 213 -11.84 2.68 -25.19
CA SER A 213 -12.15 1.63 -24.22
C SER A 213 -11.53 1.82 -22.83
N ASN A 214 -10.64 2.80 -22.61
CA ASN A 214 -9.94 3.11 -21.37
C ASN A 214 -10.03 4.59 -20.92
N LEU A 215 -10.92 5.43 -21.47
CA LEU A 215 -10.96 6.87 -21.15
C LEU A 215 -11.09 7.16 -19.64
N GLU A 216 -11.86 6.32 -18.94
CA GLU A 216 -12.08 6.44 -17.50
C GLU A 216 -10.78 6.22 -16.70
N LEU A 217 -10.05 5.15 -16.99
CA LEU A 217 -8.75 4.84 -16.38
C LEU A 217 -7.74 5.94 -16.68
N GLU A 218 -7.63 6.36 -17.93
CA GLU A 218 -6.71 7.44 -18.33
C GLU A 218 -7.02 8.76 -17.64
N ASN A 219 -8.31 9.11 -17.54
CA ASN A 219 -8.74 10.30 -16.80
C ASN A 219 -8.40 10.19 -15.31
N TYR A 220 -8.60 9.03 -14.70
CA TYR A 220 -8.17 8.82 -13.31
C TYR A 220 -6.66 8.99 -13.14
N LEU A 221 -5.85 8.38 -14.01
CA LEU A 221 -4.38 8.42 -13.90
C LEU A 221 -3.80 9.82 -14.09
N THR A 222 -4.49 10.71 -14.83
CA THR A 222 -4.03 12.07 -15.15
C THR A 222 -4.60 13.16 -14.25
N THR A 223 -5.73 12.91 -13.59
CA THR A 223 -6.34 13.88 -12.67
C THR A 223 -5.54 13.97 -11.37
N THR A 224 -5.30 15.14 -10.82
CA THR A 224 -4.62 15.28 -9.52
C THR A 224 -5.60 15.04 -8.36
N PHE A 225 -5.08 14.55 -7.23
CA PHE A 225 -5.86 14.47 -6.00
C PHE A 225 -5.90 15.83 -5.30
N ASP A 226 -7.08 16.20 -4.79
CA ASP A 226 -7.27 17.45 -4.08
C ASP A 226 -7.23 17.22 -2.57
N PHE A 227 -6.03 17.42 -2.01
CA PHE A 227 -5.75 17.31 -0.58
C PHE A 227 -6.51 18.35 0.28
N SER A 228 -7.09 19.40 -0.32
CA SER A 228 -7.82 20.43 0.44
C SER A 228 -9.22 20.00 0.88
N THR A 229 -9.74 18.90 0.32
CA THR A 229 -11.10 18.41 0.58
C THR A 229 -11.17 17.27 1.60
N THR A 230 -10.03 16.83 2.12
CA THR A 230 -9.92 15.79 3.14
C THR A 230 -9.63 16.42 4.49
N ASP A 231 -10.61 16.37 5.40
CA ASP A 231 -10.54 17.06 6.70
C ASP A 231 -9.47 16.48 7.66
N ASP A 232 -8.90 15.30 7.42
CA ASP A 232 -7.73 14.76 8.16
C ASP A 232 -7.06 13.63 7.35
N GLU A 233 -5.75 13.73 7.05
CA GLU A 233 -4.95 12.67 6.39
C GLU A 233 -5.04 11.32 7.12
N ASP A 234 -5.11 11.36 8.46
CA ASP A 234 -5.18 10.18 9.32
C ASP A 234 -6.54 9.45 9.24
N THR A 235 -7.54 10.02 8.56
CA THR A 235 -8.90 9.45 8.45
C THR A 235 -9.33 9.12 7.02
N PHE A 236 -8.41 9.16 6.05
CA PHE A 236 -8.74 8.90 4.67
C PHE A 236 -9.21 7.45 4.43
N ASP A 237 -10.51 7.28 4.19
CA ASP A 237 -11.10 6.02 3.80
C ASP A 237 -11.16 5.89 2.26
N ILE A 238 -10.19 5.15 1.72
CA ILE A 238 -10.04 4.88 0.29
C ILE A 238 -11.28 4.19 -0.32
N LEU A 239 -11.94 3.28 0.39
CA LEU A 239 -13.14 2.61 -0.13
C LEU A 239 -14.32 3.57 -0.18
N ARG A 240 -14.45 4.43 0.84
CA ARG A 240 -15.47 5.49 0.86
C ARG A 240 -15.23 6.49 -0.26
N TRP A 241 -13.97 6.84 -0.54
CA TRP A 241 -13.62 7.69 -1.67
C TRP A 241 -14.07 7.07 -3.01
N TRP A 242 -13.72 5.80 -3.25
CA TRP A 242 -14.17 5.09 -4.46
C TRP A 242 -15.69 4.97 -4.54
N ALA A 243 -16.38 4.78 -3.40
CA ALA A 243 -17.83 4.76 -3.34
C ALA A 243 -18.48 6.08 -3.74
N GLN A 244 -17.88 7.21 -3.36
CA GLN A 244 -18.35 8.55 -3.75
C GLN A 244 -18.07 8.86 -5.23
N LYS A 245 -16.97 8.31 -5.79
CA LYS A 245 -16.57 8.56 -7.18
C LYS A 245 -17.23 7.63 -8.21
N LYS A 246 -18.13 6.74 -7.81
CA LYS A 246 -18.86 5.82 -8.72
C LYS A 246 -19.54 6.49 -9.91
N GLN A 247 -20.03 7.72 -9.77
CA GLN A 247 -20.66 8.43 -10.89
C GLN A 247 -19.64 8.93 -11.93
N VAL A 248 -18.41 9.24 -11.49
CA VAL A 248 -17.31 9.71 -12.35
C VAL A 248 -16.53 8.52 -12.92
N TYR A 249 -16.34 7.49 -12.10
CA TYR A 249 -15.56 6.30 -12.38
C TYR A 249 -16.37 5.02 -12.12
N PRO A 250 -17.41 4.73 -12.94
CA PRO A 250 -18.32 3.63 -12.66
C PRO A 250 -17.71 2.23 -12.84
N ILE A 251 -16.79 2.03 -13.78
CA ILE A 251 -16.16 0.72 -14.00
C ILE A 251 -14.95 0.57 -13.09
N LEU A 252 -14.12 1.62 -13.00
CA LEU A 252 -12.91 1.64 -12.21
C LEU A 252 -13.21 1.55 -10.71
N SER A 253 -14.32 2.12 -10.22
CA SER A 253 -14.72 1.96 -8.81
C SER A 253 -15.11 0.53 -8.44
N LEU A 254 -15.63 -0.27 -9.38
CA LEU A 254 -15.88 -1.70 -9.18
C LEU A 254 -14.56 -2.46 -9.08
N MET A 255 -13.66 -2.20 -10.04
CA MET A 255 -12.32 -2.78 -10.07
C MET A 255 -11.52 -2.45 -8.81
N ALA A 256 -11.52 -1.18 -8.40
CA ALA A 256 -10.82 -0.71 -7.22
C ALA A 256 -11.34 -1.37 -5.95
N LYS A 257 -12.67 -1.50 -5.82
CA LYS A 257 -13.28 -2.18 -4.67
C LYS A 257 -12.76 -3.61 -4.53
N GLU A 258 -12.68 -4.38 -5.61
CA GLU A 258 -12.23 -5.78 -5.55
C GLU A 258 -10.72 -5.90 -5.28
N ILE A 259 -9.89 -5.10 -5.95
CA ILE A 259 -8.43 -5.11 -5.75
C ILE A 259 -8.04 -4.67 -4.33
N LEU A 260 -8.65 -3.59 -3.83
CA LEU A 260 -8.36 -3.06 -2.50
C LEU A 260 -8.87 -3.97 -1.38
N ALA A 261 -9.97 -4.70 -1.60
CA ALA A 261 -10.52 -5.62 -0.62
C ALA A 261 -9.71 -6.93 -0.47
N TYR A 262 -8.67 -7.14 -1.28
CA TYR A 262 -7.81 -8.32 -1.16
C TYR A 262 -7.08 -8.31 0.21
N PRO A 263 -7.35 -9.28 1.10
CA PRO A 263 -6.66 -9.34 2.39
C PRO A 263 -5.21 -9.74 2.18
N VAL A 264 -4.28 -9.00 2.79
CA VAL A 264 -2.84 -9.29 2.68
C VAL A 264 -2.46 -10.43 3.62
N SER A 265 -3.14 -10.55 4.75
CA SER A 265 -2.82 -11.47 5.82
C SER A 265 -3.93 -12.50 6.04
N THR A 266 -3.53 -13.75 6.25
CA THR A 266 -4.44 -14.82 6.72
C THR A 266 -4.69 -14.73 8.22
N VAL A 267 -3.96 -13.88 8.96
CA VAL A 267 -4.05 -13.74 10.42
C VAL A 267 -5.45 -13.27 10.86
N ALA A 268 -6.17 -12.54 10.02
CA ALA A 268 -7.58 -12.22 10.22
C ALA A 268 -8.44 -13.45 10.53
N VAL A 269 -8.17 -14.55 9.82
CA VAL A 269 -8.84 -15.84 9.98
C VAL A 269 -8.31 -16.53 11.24
N GLU A 270 -7.02 -16.46 11.51
CA GLU A 270 -6.42 -17.02 12.74
C GLU A 270 -6.94 -16.35 14.02
N GLN A 271 -7.19 -15.04 14.02
CA GLN A 271 -7.79 -14.32 15.15
C GLN A 271 -9.25 -14.73 15.39
N ALA A 272 -10.02 -14.99 14.33
CA ALA A 272 -11.39 -15.49 14.47
C ALA A 272 -11.44 -16.91 15.08
N PHE A 273 -10.36 -17.70 14.94
CA PHE A 273 -10.25 -19.06 15.46
C PHE A 273 -9.39 -19.20 16.71
N SER A 274 -8.74 -18.12 17.18
CA SER A 274 -8.01 -18.08 18.44
C SER A 274 -8.96 -17.67 19.57
N MET A 275 -9.88 -18.57 19.93
CA MET A 275 -10.66 -18.50 21.18
C MET A 275 -9.95 -19.20 22.33
#